data_AF-A0A3D5Q5D8-F1
#
_entry.id   AF-A0A3D5Q5D8-F1
#
_cell.length_a   1.000
_cell.length_b   1.000
_cell.length_c   1.000
_cell.angle_alpha   90.00
_cell.angle_beta   90.00
_cell.angle_gamma   90.00
#
_symmetry.space_group_name_H-M   'P 1'
#
loop_
_entity.id
_entity.type
_entity.pdbx_description
1 polymer ?
#
loop_
_entity_poly.entity_id
_entity_poly.type
_entity_poly.pdbx_seq_one_letter_code
_entity_poly.pdbx_strand_id
1 'polypeptide(L)'
;MEAPDVAAYWAERRRYLKRIRKVPEVRQRYWRALGIYLLRRILWSFGFFPVFIAFWLPLVLSAFNPVVMASDLIPLLQEFVNSNPEQQASTLSSLVIAWASIGFFFLVFDFVLTPFKSPYEYEADVYMRAWEQLNHDQLPDKV
;
A
#
# COMPACT_ATOMS: atom_id res chain seq x y z
N MET A 1 -32.56 -2.32 -15.63
CA MET A 1 -31.85 -1.83 -16.82
C MET A 1 -32.06 -2.86 -17.90
N GLU A 2 -32.50 -2.44 -19.09
CA GLU A 2 -32.65 -3.38 -20.21
C GLU A 2 -31.25 -3.84 -20.65
N ALA A 3 -31.12 -5.13 -21.00
CA ALA A 3 -29.85 -5.71 -21.46
C ALA A 3 -29.10 -4.90 -22.56
N PRO A 4 -29.77 -4.25 -23.55
CA PRO A 4 -29.08 -3.41 -24.54
C PRO A 4 -28.40 -2.16 -23.96
N ASP A 5 -29.00 -1.50 -22.97
CA ASP A 5 -28.44 -0.28 -22.36
C ASP A 5 -27.15 -0.57 -21.58
N VAL A 6 -27.13 -1.71 -20.88
CA VAL A 6 -25.95 -2.19 -20.17
C VAL A 6 -24.82 -2.51 -21.16
N ALA A 7 -25.14 -3.12 -22.31
CA ALA A 7 -24.15 -3.40 -23.34
C ALA A 7 -23.56 -2.12 -23.95
N ALA A 8 -24.39 -1.09 -24.19
CA ALA A 8 -23.95 0.21 -24.70
C ALA A 8 -23.03 0.92 -23.69
N TYR A 9 -23.38 0.92 -22.40
CA TYR A 9 -22.57 1.47 -21.32
C TYR A 9 -21.16 0.84 -21.28
N TRP A 10 -21.07 -0.50 -21.26
CA TRP A 10 -19.78 -1.20 -21.22
C TRP A 10 -18.98 -1.09 -22.52
N ALA A 11 -19.65 -0.91 -23.67
CA ALA A 11 -18.98 -0.64 -24.93
C ALA A 11 -18.32 0.75 -24.92
N GLU A 12 -19.03 1.77 -24.43
CA GLU A 12 -18.51 3.13 -24.39
C GLU A 12 -17.38 3.29 -23.37
N ARG A 13 -17.52 2.72 -22.16
CA ARG A 13 -16.44 2.68 -21.17
C ARG A 13 -15.14 2.08 -21.74
N ARG A 14 -15.24 0.98 -22.51
CA ARG A 14 -14.09 0.35 -23.17
C ARG A 14 -13.47 1.24 -24.25
N ARG A 15 -14.28 1.96 -25.04
CA ARG A 15 -13.78 2.91 -26.05
C ARG A 15 -13.06 4.07 -25.40
N TYR A 16 -13.64 4.64 -24.34
CA TYR A 16 -13.04 5.73 -23.59
C TYR A 16 -11.70 5.31 -22.96
N LEU A 17 -11.65 4.16 -22.30
CA LEU A 17 -10.39 3.59 -21.76
C LEU A 17 -9.31 3.43 -22.84
N LYS A 18 -9.66 2.95 -24.04
CA LYS A 18 -8.71 2.85 -25.17
C LYS A 18 -8.20 4.22 -25.62
N ARG A 19 -9.03 5.26 -25.52
CA ARG A 19 -8.66 6.64 -25.88
C ARG A 19 -7.72 7.25 -24.85
N ILE A 20 -8.08 7.21 -23.56
CA ILE A 20 -7.26 7.81 -22.48
C ILE A 20 -5.90 7.13 -22.32
N ARG A 21 -5.81 5.82 -22.63
CA ARG A 21 -4.55 5.07 -22.56
C ARG A 21 -3.50 5.57 -23.57
N LYS A 22 -3.92 6.28 -24.63
CA LYS A 22 -3.01 6.92 -25.61
C LYS A 22 -2.49 8.28 -25.13
N VAL A 23 -3.10 8.86 -24.09
CA VAL A 23 -2.74 10.18 -23.57
C VAL A 23 -1.51 10.06 -22.66
N PRO A 24 -0.39 10.75 -22.97
CA PRO A 24 0.84 10.62 -22.19
C PRO A 24 0.70 11.18 -20.77
N GLU A 25 -0.11 12.22 -20.56
CA GLU A 25 -0.34 12.83 -19.25
C GLU A 25 -0.96 11.85 -18.24
N VAL A 26 -1.97 11.10 -18.66
CA VAL A 26 -2.64 10.11 -17.80
C VAL A 26 -1.68 8.98 -17.43
N ARG A 27 -0.81 8.58 -18.37
CA ARG A 27 0.26 7.60 -18.10
C ARG A 27 1.26 8.11 -17.07
N GLN A 28 1.69 9.37 -17.18
CA GLN A 28 2.60 9.96 -16.21
C GLN A 28 1.96 10.07 -14.82
N ARG A 29 0.69 10.49 -14.75
CA ARG A 29 -0.09 10.53 -13.50
C ARG A 29 -0.22 9.14 -12.88
N TYR A 30 -0.49 8.12 -13.68
CA TYR A 30 -0.53 6.72 -13.22
C TYR A 30 0.78 6.30 -12.57
N TRP A 31 1.92 6.48 -13.24
CA TRP A 31 3.22 6.09 -12.68
C TRP A 31 3.58 6.88 -11.43
N ARG A 32 3.24 8.17 -11.39
CA ARG A 32 3.45 9.00 -10.19
C ARG A 32 2.57 8.54 -9.03
N ALA A 33 1.29 8.27 -9.28
CA ALA A 33 0.36 7.78 -8.27
C ALA A 33 0.78 6.39 -7.77
N LEU A 34 1.15 5.48 -8.68
CA LEU A 34 1.65 4.16 -8.34
C LEU A 34 2.95 4.24 -7.54
N GLY A 35 3.89 5.10 -7.95
CA GLY A 35 5.15 5.31 -7.25
C GLY A 35 4.95 5.83 -5.83
N ILE A 36 4.12 6.87 -5.64
CA ILE A 36 3.79 7.40 -4.31
C ILE A 36 3.07 6.35 -3.47
N TYR A 37 2.12 5.63 -4.07
CA TYR A 37 1.40 4.55 -3.40
C TYR A 37 2.37 3.48 -2.90
N LEU A 38 3.21 2.93 -3.77
CA LEU A 38 4.18 1.89 -3.41
C LEU A 38 5.22 2.40 -2.41
N LEU A 39 5.74 3.60 -2.59
CA LEU A 39 6.73 4.19 -1.69
C LEU A 39 6.17 4.34 -0.27
N ARG A 40 4.96 4.88 -0.15
CA ARG A 40 4.28 5.01 1.15
C ARG A 40 4.10 3.63 1.78
N ARG A 41 3.62 2.64 1.02
CA ARG A 41 3.40 1.26 1.51
C ARG A 41 4.69 0.63 2.00
N ILE A 42 5.77 0.72 1.23
CA ILE A 42 7.08 0.15 1.59
C ILE A 42 7.64 0.87 2.83
N LEU A 43 7.59 2.20 2.88
CA LEU A 43 8.06 2.97 4.03
C LEU A 43 7.28 2.62 5.31
N TRP A 44 5.97 2.46 5.23
CA TRP A 44 5.17 2.02 6.39
C TRP A 44 5.47 0.57 6.77
N SER A 45 5.51 -0.33 5.79
CA SER A 45 5.68 -1.76 6.02
C SER A 45 7.06 -2.11 6.57
N PHE A 46 8.14 -1.52 6.03
CA PHE A 46 9.51 -1.80 6.44
C PHE A 46 10.07 -0.78 7.43
N GLY A 47 9.50 0.41 7.54
CA GLY A 47 9.96 1.42 8.49
C GLY A 47 9.18 1.34 9.79
N PHE A 48 7.87 1.59 9.73
CA PHE A 48 7.06 1.74 10.94
C PHE A 48 6.85 0.44 11.70
N PHE A 49 6.33 -0.62 11.05
CA PHE A 49 5.93 -1.83 11.78
C PHE A 49 7.09 -2.58 12.45
N PRO A 50 8.23 -2.83 11.78
CA PRO A 50 9.35 -3.53 12.40
C PRO A 50 9.93 -2.73 13.57
N VAL A 51 10.13 -1.41 13.41
CA VAL A 51 10.59 -0.52 14.49
C VAL A 51 9.61 -0.52 15.65
N PHE A 52 8.31 -0.35 15.34
CA PHE A 52 7.26 -0.31 16.33
C PHE A 52 7.25 -1.61 17.14
N ILE A 53 7.30 -2.78 16.49
CA ILE A 53 7.32 -4.07 17.19
C ILE A 53 8.60 -4.23 18.02
N ALA A 54 9.77 -3.90 17.44
CA ALA A 54 11.06 -4.00 18.11
C ALA A 54 11.17 -3.14 19.37
N PHE A 55 10.46 -2.02 19.43
CA PHE A 55 10.41 -1.14 20.60
C PHE A 55 9.23 -1.45 21.54
N TRP A 56 8.05 -1.65 20.97
CA TRP A 56 6.79 -1.78 21.72
C TRP A 56 6.72 -3.08 22.50
N LEU A 57 7.16 -4.20 21.92
CA LEU A 57 7.15 -5.48 22.63
C LEU A 57 8.04 -5.43 23.89
N PRO A 58 9.32 -5.02 23.82
CA PRO A 58 10.14 -4.85 25.03
C PRO A 58 9.54 -3.85 26.03
N LEU A 59 8.95 -2.75 25.55
CA LEU A 59 8.34 -1.76 26.44
C LEU A 59 7.14 -2.35 27.20
N VAL A 60 6.29 -3.13 26.54
CA VAL A 60 5.15 -3.79 27.20
C VAL A 60 5.64 -4.85 28.19
N LEU A 61 6.65 -5.64 27.82
CA LEU A 61 7.22 -6.68 28.69
C LEU A 61 7.92 -6.09 29.93
N SER A 62 8.43 -4.86 29.83
CA SER A 62 8.97 -4.09 30.95
C SER A 62 7.91 -3.27 31.70
N ALA A 63 6.62 -3.59 31.54
CA ALA A 63 5.51 -2.90 32.17
C ALA A 63 5.52 -1.37 31.93
N PHE A 64 5.89 -0.96 30.71
CA PHE A 64 6.05 0.43 30.29
C PHE A 64 7.12 1.22 31.06
N ASN A 65 8.09 0.52 31.67
CA ASN A 65 9.23 1.15 32.32
C ASN A 65 10.44 1.20 31.36
N PRO A 66 10.76 2.36 30.77
CA PRO A 66 11.86 2.48 29.81
C PRO A 66 13.24 2.27 30.45
N VAL A 67 13.38 2.52 31.77
CA VAL A 67 14.64 2.31 32.47
C VAL A 67 14.92 0.81 32.58
N VAL A 68 13.92 0.02 32.97
CA VAL A 68 14.04 -1.44 33.03
C VAL A 68 14.34 -2.02 31.65
N MET A 69 13.58 -1.59 30.63
CA MET A 69 13.85 -2.00 29.24
C MET A 69 15.29 -1.69 28.81
N ALA A 70 15.81 -0.50 29.11
CA ALA A 70 17.18 -0.15 28.77
C ALA A 70 18.20 -0.98 29.58
N SER A 71 17.96 -1.20 30.87
CA SER A 71 18.79 -2.05 31.72
C SER A 71 18.88 -3.49 31.21
N ASP A 72 17.81 -4.01 30.60
CA ASP A 72 17.79 -5.34 29.98
C ASP A 72 18.49 -5.37 28.60
N LEU A 73 18.36 -4.29 27.81
CA LEU A 73 18.93 -4.20 26.46
C LEU A 73 20.42 -3.86 26.44
N ILE A 74 20.92 -3.04 27.37
CA ILE A 74 22.32 -2.61 27.41
C ILE A 74 23.30 -3.79 27.46
N PRO A 75 23.11 -4.81 28.33
CA PRO A 75 23.98 -5.99 28.36
C PRO A 75 24.03 -6.73 27.01
N LEU A 76 22.90 -6.88 26.33
CA LEU A 76 22.84 -7.53 25.01
C LEU A 76 23.63 -6.75 23.95
N LEU A 77 23.55 -5.42 23.99
CA LEU A 77 24.34 -4.55 23.10
C LEU A 77 25.84 -4.66 23.40
N GLN A 78 26.23 -4.71 24.67
CA GLN A 78 27.62 -4.89 25.07
C GLN A 78 28.14 -6.26 24.65
N GLU A 79 27.36 -7.32 24.83
CA GLU A 79 27.70 -8.68 24.39
C GLU A 79 27.89 -8.72 22.86
N PHE A 80 26.98 -8.11 22.09
CA PHE A 80 27.11 -8.00 20.65
C PHE A 80 28.39 -7.26 20.23
N VAL A 81 28.67 -6.09 20.83
CA VAL A 81 29.87 -5.30 20.51
C VAL A 81 31.15 -6.06 20.85
N ASN A 82 31.15 -6.81 21.96
CA ASN A 82 32.30 -7.60 22.41
C ASN A 82 32.40 -8.97 21.71
N SER A 83 31.38 -9.38 20.95
CA SER A 83 31.37 -10.67 20.24
C SER A 83 32.35 -10.70 19.06
N ASN A 84 32.68 -11.90 18.59
CA ASN A 84 33.56 -12.09 17.44
C ASN A 84 32.85 -11.67 16.13
N PRO A 85 33.59 -11.38 15.04
CA PRO A 85 32.98 -10.93 13.78
C PRO A 85 31.97 -11.91 13.17
N GLU A 86 32.16 -13.22 13.39
CA GLU A 86 31.25 -14.26 12.89
C GLU A 86 29.89 -14.21 13.59
N GLN A 87 29.87 -14.08 14.92
CA GLN A 87 28.66 -13.92 15.71
C GLN A 87 27.97 -12.58 15.40
N GLN A 88 28.72 -11.50 15.20
CA GLN A 88 28.16 -10.22 14.77
C GLN A 88 27.43 -10.34 13.43
N ALA A 89 28.08 -10.97 12.44
CA ALA A 89 27.49 -11.17 11.12
C ALA A 89 26.22 -12.04 11.18
N SER A 90 26.26 -13.12 11.97
CA SER A 90 25.10 -14.00 12.18
C SER A 90 23.92 -13.25 12.86
N THR A 91 24.22 -12.44 13.87
CA THR A 91 23.23 -11.63 14.58
C THR A 91 22.59 -10.59 13.66
N LEU A 92 23.42 -9.84 12.90
CA LEU A 92 22.93 -8.86 11.92
C LEU A 92 22.09 -9.52 10.83
N SER A 93 22.53 -10.68 10.32
CA SER A 93 21.76 -11.45 9.33
C SER A 93 20.39 -11.83 9.89
N SER A 94 20.36 -12.36 11.12
CA SER A 94 19.11 -12.74 11.79
C SER A 94 18.19 -11.54 11.99
N LEU A 95 18.73 -10.39 12.41
CA LEU A 95 17.96 -9.15 12.57
C LEU A 95 17.40 -8.63 11.24
N VAL A 96 18.20 -8.63 10.18
CA VAL A 96 17.76 -8.22 8.83
C VAL A 96 16.68 -9.15 8.31
N ILE A 97 16.84 -10.47 8.48
CA ILE A 97 15.84 -11.45 8.09
C ILE A 97 14.54 -11.22 8.87
N ALA A 98 14.60 -11.11 10.20
CA ALA A 98 13.43 -10.85 11.03
C ALA A 98 12.72 -9.55 10.62
N TRP A 99 13.49 -8.49 10.40
CA TRP A 99 12.97 -7.20 9.94
C TRP A 99 12.28 -7.31 8.59
N ALA A 100 12.92 -7.98 7.62
CA ALA A 100 12.36 -8.22 6.30
C ALA A 100 11.10 -9.09 6.38
N SER A 101 11.11 -10.17 7.17
CA SER A 101 9.95 -11.05 7.37
C SER A 101 8.73 -10.29 7.91
N ILE A 102 8.92 -9.48 8.95
CA ILE A 102 7.86 -8.63 9.50
C ILE A 102 7.40 -7.65 8.42
N GLY A 103 8.33 -6.96 7.75
CA GLY A 103 8.01 -5.97 6.73
C GLY A 103 7.23 -6.55 5.55
N PHE A 104 7.63 -7.72 5.05
CA PHE A 104 6.92 -8.42 3.97
C PHE A 104 5.54 -8.88 4.40
N PHE A 105 5.40 -9.41 5.62
CA PHE A 105 4.09 -9.80 6.16
C PHE A 105 3.13 -8.62 6.14
N PHE A 106 3.52 -7.48 6.73
CA PHE A 106 2.68 -6.28 6.73
C PHE A 106 2.44 -5.73 5.34
N LEU A 107 3.44 -5.75 4.45
CA LEU A 107 3.29 -5.30 3.07
C LEU A 107 2.17 -6.07 2.35
N VAL A 108 2.18 -7.41 2.44
CA VAL A 108 1.16 -8.25 1.81
C VAL A 108 -0.23 -7.93 2.37
N PHE A 109 -0.38 -7.84 3.69
CA PHE A 109 -1.64 -7.47 4.31
C PHE A 109 -2.13 -6.09 3.87
N ASP A 110 -1.23 -5.13 3.81
CA ASP A 110 -1.55 -3.75 3.48
C ASP A 110 -1.98 -3.59 2.01
N PHE A 111 -1.41 -4.40 1.10
CA PHE A 111 -1.88 -4.52 -0.28
C PHE A 111 -3.29 -5.12 -0.37
N VAL A 112 -3.59 -6.13 0.44
CA VAL A 112 -4.91 -6.77 0.44
C VAL A 112 -5.98 -5.83 1.00
N LEU A 113 -5.69 -5.15 2.11
CA LEU A 113 -6.67 -4.28 2.79
C LEU A 113 -6.94 -2.99 2.03
N THR A 114 -5.95 -2.50 1.27
CA THR A 114 -6.06 -1.17 0.71
C THR A 114 -5.64 -1.14 -0.76
N PRO A 115 -6.46 -1.69 -1.66
CA PRO A 115 -6.11 -1.82 -3.07
C PRO A 115 -5.83 -0.47 -3.73
N PHE A 116 -4.88 -0.48 -4.67
CA PHE A 116 -4.54 0.70 -5.47
C PHE A 116 -5.71 1.09 -6.36
N LYS A 117 -6.21 2.32 -6.19
CA LYS A 117 -7.20 2.91 -7.10
C LYS A 117 -6.49 3.56 -8.26
N SER A 118 -6.68 3.03 -9.47
CA SER A 118 -5.97 3.55 -10.63
C SER A 118 -6.56 4.89 -11.08
N PRO A 119 -5.73 5.88 -11.47
CA PRO A 119 -6.22 7.13 -12.08
C PRO A 119 -7.06 6.91 -13.35
N TYR A 120 -6.81 5.81 -14.08
CA TYR A 120 -7.60 5.44 -15.26
C TYR A 120 -9.04 5.06 -14.93
N GLU A 121 -9.26 4.29 -13.85
CA GLU A 121 -10.61 3.95 -13.39
C GLU A 121 -11.35 5.19 -12.93
N TYR A 122 -10.67 6.08 -12.20
CA TYR A 122 -11.26 7.34 -11.75
C TYR A 122 -11.71 8.21 -12.94
N GLU A 123 -10.86 8.44 -13.93
CA GLU A 123 -11.21 9.23 -15.12
C GLU A 123 -12.34 8.58 -15.93
N ALA A 124 -12.33 7.25 -16.07
CA ALA A 124 -13.40 6.52 -16.74
C ALA A 124 -14.73 6.63 -15.99
N ASP A 125 -14.72 6.54 -14.66
CA ASP A 125 -15.94 6.62 -13.84
C ASP A 125 -16.54 8.04 -13.87
N VAL A 126 -15.71 9.08 -13.84
CA VAL A 126 -16.16 10.47 -14.00
C VAL A 126 -16.78 10.68 -15.38
N TYR A 127 -16.13 10.18 -16.44
CA TYR A 127 -16.66 10.26 -17.80
C TYR A 127 -18.00 9.53 -17.95
N MET A 128 -18.10 8.30 -17.42
CA MET A 128 -19.32 7.52 -17.52
C MET A 128 -20.49 8.16 -16.77
N ARG A 129 -20.25 8.81 -15.61
CA ARG A 129 -21.29 9.58 -14.91
C ARG A 129 -21.82 10.75 -15.75
N ALA A 130 -20.93 11.48 -16.43
CA ALA A 130 -21.33 12.56 -17.33
C ALA A 130 -22.09 12.03 -18.56
N TRP A 131 -21.66 10.90 -19.11
CA TRP A 131 -22.33 10.23 -20.22
C TRP A 131 -23.73 9.73 -19.82
N GLU A 132 -23.88 9.15 -18.62
CA GLU A 132 -25.17 8.74 -18.08
C GLU A 132 -26.10 9.95 -17.93
N GLN A 133 -25.64 11.08 -17.40
CA GLN A 133 -26.46 12.30 -17.26
C GLN A 133 -26.95 12.82 -18.62
N LEU A 134 -26.08 12.86 -19.63
CA LEU A 134 -26.44 13.34 -20.98
C LEU A 134 -27.41 12.41 -21.71
N ASN A 135 -27.38 11.11 -21.41
CA ASN A 135 -28.27 10.12 -22.02
C ASN A 135 -29.50 9.80 -21.16
N HIS A 136 -29.53 10.25 -19.90
CA HIS A 136 -30.71 10.17 -19.04
C HIS A 136 -31.84 11.08 -19.58
N ASP A 137 -31.48 12.25 -20.13
CA ASP A 137 -32.41 13.20 -20.78
C ASP A 137 -32.98 12.70 -22.13
N GLN A 138 -32.48 11.57 -22.67
CA GLN A 138 -32.99 10.95 -23.90
C GLN A 138 -33.91 9.75 -23.65
N LEU A 139 -34.12 9.37 -22.39
CA LEU A 139 -35.10 8.34 -22.04
C LEU A 139 -36.45 9.03 -21.84
N PRO A 140 -37.51 8.66 -22.59
CA PRO A 140 -38.83 9.21 -22.34
C PRO A 140 -39.20 8.93 -20.89
N ASP A 141 -39.75 9.95 -20.21
CA ASP A 141 -40.31 9.82 -18.87
C ASP A 141 -41.12 8.53 -18.82
N LYS A 142 -40.72 7.63 -17.91
CA LYS A 142 -41.53 6.46 -17.58
C LYS A 142 -42.79 6.97 -16.89
N VAL A 143 -43.85 7.13 -17.69
CA VAL A 143 -45.23 7.26 -17.22
C VAL A 143 -45.75 5.89 -16.79
#